data_AF-A0A9W8VAB4-F1
#
_entry.id   AF-A0A9W8VAB4-F1
#
_cell.length_a   1.000
_cell.length_b   1.000
_cell.length_c   1.000
_cell.angle_alpha   90.00
_cell.angle_beta   90.00
_cell.angle_gamma   90.00
#
_symmetry.space_group_name_H-M   'P 1'
#
loop_
_entity.id
_entity.type
_entity.pdbx_description
1 polymer ?
#
loop_
_entity_poly.entity_id
_entity_poly.type
_entity_poly.pdbx_seq_one_letter_code
_entity_poly.pdbx_strand_id
1 'polypeptide(L)'
;MLFKSLITIFAATAVAIPAPVAVESVAIPETKSLPVSFDKAKAAKGEQWTVQGLKRYCNKADTECVWKYSVNTYKKGTDPYYCEYTVRGSPASKTDVTAQDGVTCKVFVIQQGYDASGFTTIVPLHPPTGRRIYASFEDWEYVNGHVAKDKTFNVET
;
A
#
# COMPACT_ATOMS: atom_id res chain seq x y z
N MET A 1 4.15 10.49 52.27
CA MET A 1 5.61 10.22 52.34
C MET A 1 6.17 10.38 50.94
N LEU A 2 6.93 11.46 50.70
CA LEU A 2 8.38 11.46 50.44
C LEU A 2 8.73 11.01 48.99
N PHE A 3 9.10 11.95 48.11
CA PHE A 3 10.50 12.32 47.70
C PHE A 3 11.07 11.30 46.68
N LYS A 4 11.73 11.59 45.54
CA LYS A 4 12.65 12.61 45.01
C LYS A 4 12.61 12.45 43.46
N SER A 5 12.67 13.47 42.59
CA SER A 5 13.69 14.50 42.33
C SER A 5 15.01 14.01 41.65
N LEU A 6 15.46 14.82 40.69
CA LEU A 6 16.76 14.93 39.97
C LEU A 6 16.99 14.13 38.68
N ILE A 7 17.12 14.74 37.48
CA ILE A 7 18.07 15.74 36.87
C ILE A 7 19.11 15.02 35.96
N THR A 8 19.52 15.71 34.88
CA THR A 8 20.83 15.69 34.15
C THR A 8 20.73 15.14 32.71
N ILE A 9 20.58 15.98 31.67
CA ILE A 9 21.59 16.76 30.90
C ILE A 9 22.60 15.88 30.14
N PHE A 10 22.60 15.94 28.80
CA PHE A 10 23.78 15.77 27.92
C PHE A 10 23.46 16.52 26.60
N ALA A 11 23.97 17.74 26.38
CA ALA A 11 25.32 18.12 25.92
C ALA A 11 25.58 17.74 24.45
N ALA A 12 25.65 18.80 23.63
CA ALA A 12 25.78 18.81 22.18
C ALA A 12 27.21 18.56 21.70
N THR A 13 27.37 17.98 20.51
CA THR A 13 28.59 18.13 19.71
C THR A 13 28.24 18.22 18.22
N ALA A 14 28.57 19.36 17.64
CA ALA A 14 28.49 19.64 16.20
C ALA A 14 29.76 19.17 15.48
N VAL A 15 29.63 18.65 14.26
CA VAL A 15 30.76 18.43 13.35
C VAL A 15 30.39 18.99 11.97
N ALA A 16 31.30 19.82 11.44
CA ALA A 16 31.15 20.60 10.23
C ALA A 16 31.32 19.75 8.96
N ILE A 17 30.59 20.11 7.91
CA ILE A 17 30.64 19.48 6.58
C ILE A 17 31.45 20.39 5.64
N PRO A 18 32.38 19.84 4.83
CA PRO A 18 33.19 20.62 3.88
C PRO A 18 32.39 21.12 2.66
N ALA A 19 32.87 22.23 2.09
CA ALA A 19 32.26 22.98 0.99
C ALA A 19 32.22 22.20 -0.35
N PRO A 20 31.23 22.43 -1.22
CA PRO A 20 31.11 21.72 -2.49
C PRO A 20 32.04 22.32 -3.56
N VAL A 21 32.73 21.44 -4.30
CA VAL A 21 33.49 21.78 -5.51
C VAL A 21 32.52 21.86 -6.69
N ALA A 22 32.59 22.95 -7.45
CA ALA A 22 31.75 23.17 -8.62
C ALA A 22 32.12 22.23 -9.77
N VAL A 23 31.11 21.61 -10.39
CA VAL A 23 31.27 20.80 -11.61
C VAL A 23 30.51 21.50 -12.74
N GLU A 24 31.24 21.83 -13.81
CA GLU A 24 30.74 22.43 -15.05
C GLU A 24 29.84 21.45 -15.83
N SER A 25 28.72 21.94 -16.32
CA SER A 25 27.67 21.14 -16.98
C SER A 25 27.94 20.90 -18.46
N VAL A 26 28.01 19.63 -18.85
CA VAL A 26 27.99 19.20 -20.26
C VAL A 26 26.54 18.94 -20.68
N ALA A 27 26.15 19.52 -21.81
CA ALA A 27 24.78 19.45 -22.35
C ALA A 27 24.41 18.05 -22.90
N ILE A 28 23.15 17.66 -22.73
CA ILE A 28 22.56 16.38 -23.12
C ILE A 28 21.59 16.60 -24.31
N PRO A 29 21.59 15.74 -25.35
CA PRO A 29 20.66 15.88 -26.47
C PRO A 29 19.25 15.39 -26.11
N GLU A 30 18.24 16.10 -26.62
CA GLU A 30 16.82 15.83 -26.42
C GLU A 30 16.38 14.55 -27.14
N THR A 31 15.68 13.68 -26.41
CA THR A 31 15.09 12.45 -26.95
C THR A 31 13.57 12.57 -27.02
N LYS A 32 12.99 12.16 -28.15
CA LYS A 32 11.55 12.00 -28.38
C LYS A 32 10.87 11.24 -27.23
N SER A 33 9.78 11.82 -26.73
CA SER A 33 8.98 11.32 -25.62
C SER A 33 8.16 10.07 -25.98
N LEU A 34 8.41 8.98 -25.24
CA LEU A 34 7.46 7.89 -25.02
C LEU A 34 6.63 8.22 -23.76
N PRO A 35 5.29 8.15 -23.76
CA PRO A 35 4.54 8.33 -22.53
C PRO A 35 4.47 7.00 -21.76
N VAL A 36 5.46 6.76 -20.91
CA VAL A 36 5.29 5.94 -19.70
C VAL A 36 5.79 6.81 -18.56
N SER A 37 4.84 7.48 -17.89
CA SER A 37 5.12 8.29 -16.71
C SER A 37 5.08 7.43 -15.45
N PHE A 38 5.97 7.78 -14.53
CA PHE A 38 6.38 7.12 -13.28
C PHE A 38 7.34 5.96 -13.47
N ASP A 39 8.61 6.31 -13.58
CA ASP A 39 9.60 5.51 -12.87
C ASP A 39 10.80 6.37 -12.44
N LYS A 40 11.43 5.89 -11.36
CA LYS A 40 12.87 6.07 -11.13
C LYS A 40 13.31 7.26 -10.28
N ALA A 41 12.61 7.52 -9.19
CA ALA A 41 13.31 7.79 -7.94
C ALA A 41 12.70 6.90 -6.86
N LYS A 42 13.50 5.95 -6.38
CA LYS A 42 13.27 5.31 -5.09
C LYS A 42 12.87 6.39 -4.07
N ALA A 43 11.63 6.42 -3.64
CA ALA A 43 11.27 7.07 -2.39
C ALA A 43 11.91 6.25 -1.26
N ALA A 44 13.22 6.42 -1.07
CA ALA A 44 14.02 6.01 0.09
C ALA A 44 13.74 4.62 0.73
N LYS A 45 13.52 3.56 -0.07
CA LYS A 45 13.38 2.13 0.32
C LYS A 45 12.89 1.89 1.77
N GLY A 46 11.72 2.41 2.08
CA GLY A 46 10.89 1.80 3.12
C GLY A 46 10.53 0.36 2.75
N GLU A 47 9.98 -0.40 3.69
CA GLU A 47 9.42 -1.71 3.34
C GLU A 47 8.30 -1.55 2.31
N GLN A 48 8.18 -2.50 1.39
CA GLN A 48 7.17 -2.50 0.33
C GLN A 48 6.44 -3.83 0.34
N TRP A 49 5.14 -3.79 0.07
CA TRP A 49 4.34 -5.00 -0.13
C TRP A 49 3.74 -4.97 -1.54
N THR A 50 3.52 -6.17 -2.09
CA THR A 50 2.90 -6.34 -3.41
C THR A 50 1.54 -7.00 -3.25
N VAL A 51 0.51 -6.41 -3.86
CA VAL A 51 -0.78 -7.08 -4.05
C VAL A 51 -0.72 -7.84 -5.36
N GLN A 52 -1.02 -9.14 -5.30
CA GLN A 52 -0.84 -10.07 -6.41
C GLN A 52 -2.16 -10.68 -6.85
N GLY A 53 -2.37 -10.75 -8.16
CA GLY A 53 -3.49 -11.48 -8.76
C GLY A 53 -4.87 -11.02 -8.29
N LEU A 54 -5.07 -9.72 -8.11
CA LEU A 54 -6.36 -9.17 -7.67
C LEU A 54 -7.46 -9.42 -8.69
N LYS A 55 -8.56 -10.01 -8.22
CA LYS A 55 -9.79 -10.21 -9.00
C LYS A 55 -11.02 -10.07 -8.12
N ARG A 56 -12.11 -9.60 -8.72
CA ARG A 56 -13.45 -9.53 -8.12
C ARG A 56 -14.46 -10.25 -8.98
N TYR A 57 -15.30 -11.05 -8.36
CA TYR A 57 -16.47 -11.64 -8.98
C TYR A 57 -17.72 -11.22 -8.23
N CYS A 58 -18.68 -10.60 -8.92
CA CYS A 58 -19.96 -10.22 -8.34
C CYS A 58 -21.08 -11.08 -8.91
N ASN A 59 -22.10 -11.35 -8.09
CA ASN A 59 -23.33 -11.94 -8.60
C ASN A 59 -24.05 -10.97 -9.55
N LYS A 60 -24.99 -11.48 -10.35
CA LYS A 60 -25.69 -10.68 -11.37
C LYS A 60 -26.46 -9.49 -10.79
N ALA A 61 -26.93 -9.61 -9.55
CA ALA A 61 -27.68 -8.55 -8.86
C ALA A 61 -26.77 -7.49 -8.20
N ASP A 62 -25.45 -7.68 -8.24
CA ASP A 62 -24.47 -6.86 -7.53
C ASP A 62 -24.81 -6.70 -6.03
N THR A 63 -25.28 -7.78 -5.41
CA THR A 63 -25.56 -7.84 -3.97
C THR A 63 -24.49 -8.58 -3.19
N GLU A 64 -23.64 -9.32 -3.89
CA GLU A 64 -22.52 -10.05 -3.31
C GLU A 64 -21.34 -10.04 -4.27
N CYS A 65 -20.16 -9.66 -3.78
CA CYS A 65 -18.89 -9.71 -4.51
C CYS A 65 -17.84 -10.47 -3.72
N VAL A 66 -17.21 -11.46 -4.36
CA VAL A 66 -16.06 -12.20 -3.83
C VAL A 66 -14.78 -11.56 -4.34
N TRP A 67 -13.90 -11.19 -3.41
CA TRP A 67 -12.58 -10.63 -3.67
C TRP A 67 -11.52 -11.68 -3.42
N LYS A 68 -10.53 -11.77 -4.33
CA LYS A 68 -9.41 -12.72 -4.22
C LYS A 68 -8.11 -12.05 -4.63
N TYR A 69 -7.07 -12.16 -3.80
CA TYR A 69 -5.71 -11.69 -4.08
C TYR A 69 -4.73 -12.27 -3.05
N SER A 70 -3.43 -12.03 -3.24
CA SER A 70 -2.41 -12.29 -2.21
C SER A 70 -1.66 -11.01 -1.86
N VAL A 71 -1.17 -10.91 -0.61
CA VAL A 71 -0.28 -9.84 -0.17
C VAL A 71 1.10 -10.43 0.10
N ASN A 72 2.08 -10.09 -0.74
CA ASN A 72 3.48 -10.47 -0.54
C ASN A 72 4.21 -9.39 0.25
N THR A 73 4.64 -9.72 1.46
CA THR A 73 5.40 -8.80 2.32
C THR A 73 6.92 -8.94 2.17
N TYR A 74 7.38 -9.90 1.36
CA TYR A 74 8.78 -10.27 1.18
C TYR A 74 9.51 -10.63 2.49
N LYS A 75 8.77 -10.97 3.55
CA LYS A 75 9.35 -11.48 4.78
C LYS A 75 10.00 -12.84 4.51
N LYS A 76 11.29 -12.95 4.80
CA LYS A 76 12.07 -14.18 4.55
C LYS A 76 11.38 -15.40 5.18
N GLY A 77 11.17 -16.44 4.37
CA GLY A 77 10.53 -17.69 4.79
C GLY A 77 9.02 -17.59 5.00
N THR A 78 8.37 -16.56 4.46
CA THR A 78 6.92 -16.41 4.51
C THR A 78 6.37 -16.32 3.08
N ASP A 79 5.39 -17.17 2.77
CA ASP A 79 4.66 -17.10 1.49
C ASP A 79 3.71 -15.89 1.48
N PRO A 80 3.30 -15.40 0.28
CA PRO A 80 2.27 -14.38 0.18
C PRO A 80 0.98 -14.78 0.91
N TYR A 81 0.40 -13.85 1.67
CA TYR A 81 -0.83 -14.08 2.41
C TYR A 81 -2.03 -14.05 1.47
N TYR A 82 -2.63 -15.22 1.22
CA TYR A 82 -3.83 -15.31 0.40
C TYR A 82 -5.06 -14.76 1.13
N CYS A 83 -5.79 -13.90 0.44
CA CYS A 83 -7.03 -13.27 0.89
C CYS A 83 -8.19 -13.69 -0.01
N GLU A 84 -9.24 -14.19 0.62
CA GLU A 84 -10.55 -14.42 -0.01
C GLU A 84 -11.63 -13.98 0.97
N TYR A 85 -12.49 -13.06 0.54
CA TYR A 85 -13.61 -12.59 1.35
C TYR A 85 -14.77 -12.15 0.47
N THR A 86 -15.95 -12.11 1.08
CA THR A 86 -17.20 -11.73 0.44
C THR A 86 -17.68 -10.40 1.01
N VAL A 87 -17.92 -9.43 0.12
CA VAL A 87 -18.58 -8.16 0.43
C VAL A 87 -20.05 -8.29 0.02
N ARG A 88 -20.95 -7.86 0.89
CA ARG A 88 -22.40 -7.80 0.62
C ARG A 88 -22.87 -6.37 0.71
N GLY A 89 -23.79 -5.98 -0.18
CA GLY A 89 -24.27 -4.62 -0.27
C GLY A 89 -25.29 -4.45 -1.39
N SER A 90 -25.60 -3.22 -1.77
CA SER A 90 -26.46 -2.91 -2.91
C SER A 90 -26.18 -1.48 -3.40
N PRO A 91 -25.12 -1.26 -4.21
CA PRO A 91 -24.28 -2.26 -4.87
C PRO A 91 -23.10 -2.77 -4.01
N ALA A 92 -22.88 -4.09 -4.01
CA ALA A 92 -21.76 -4.74 -3.32
C ALA A 92 -20.40 -4.38 -3.93
N SER A 93 -20.35 -4.15 -5.24
CA SER A 93 -19.15 -3.73 -5.97
C SER A 93 -18.55 -2.40 -5.47
N LYS A 94 -19.38 -1.55 -4.85
CA LYS A 94 -18.99 -0.21 -4.37
C LYS A 94 -19.17 -0.05 -2.87
N THR A 95 -19.36 -1.16 -2.15
CA THR A 95 -19.52 -1.16 -0.70
C THR A 95 -18.15 -1.11 -0.05
N ASP A 96 -17.97 -0.18 0.87
CA ASP A 96 -16.77 -0.07 1.67
C ASP A 96 -16.68 -1.22 2.68
N VAL A 97 -15.44 -1.61 2.99
CA VAL A 97 -15.12 -2.53 4.08
C VAL A 97 -14.33 -1.75 5.12
N THR A 98 -14.84 -1.71 6.34
CA THR A 98 -14.23 -1.04 7.48
C THR A 98 -13.61 -2.08 8.42
N ALA A 99 -12.83 -1.63 9.41
CA ALA A 99 -12.30 -2.55 10.42
C ALA A 99 -13.42 -3.21 11.25
N GLN A 100 -14.57 -2.55 11.38
CA GLN A 100 -15.72 -3.03 12.14
C GLN A 100 -16.43 -4.20 11.45
N ASP A 101 -16.28 -4.33 10.14
CA ASP A 101 -16.82 -5.46 9.37
C ASP A 101 -16.08 -6.78 9.65
N GLY A 102 -14.93 -6.71 10.35
CA GLY A 102 -14.22 -7.90 10.83
C GLY A 102 -13.60 -8.75 9.72
N VAL A 103 -13.49 -8.22 8.50
CA VAL A 103 -12.86 -8.91 7.38
C VAL A 103 -11.37 -9.06 7.66
N THR A 104 -10.92 -10.31 7.77
CA THR A 104 -9.53 -10.63 8.05
C THR A 104 -8.95 -11.54 6.99
N CYS A 105 -7.67 -11.36 6.73
CA CYS A 105 -6.88 -12.18 5.84
C CYS A 105 -5.59 -12.57 6.55
N LYS A 106 -5.58 -13.76 7.17
CA LYS A 106 -4.47 -14.26 7.97
C LYS A 106 -4.07 -13.27 9.06
N VAL A 107 -2.98 -12.52 8.84
CA VAL A 107 -2.41 -11.55 9.79
C VAL A 107 -2.95 -10.14 9.59
N PHE A 108 -3.75 -9.90 8.55
CA PHE A 108 -4.28 -8.59 8.21
C PHE A 108 -5.76 -8.44 8.60
N VAL A 109 -6.12 -7.25 9.04
CA VAL A 109 -7.49 -6.72 8.93
C VAL A 109 -7.57 -6.01 7.59
N ILE A 110 -8.62 -6.28 6.82
CA ILE A 110 -8.81 -5.66 5.50
C ILE A 110 -9.78 -4.50 5.65
N GLN A 111 -9.37 -3.34 5.15
CA GLN A 111 -10.28 -2.24 4.83
C GLN A 111 -10.30 -2.06 3.31
N GLN A 112 -11.39 -1.50 2.81
CA GLN A 112 -11.57 -1.25 1.39
C GLN A 112 -12.47 -0.04 1.20
N GLY A 113 -12.11 0.84 0.27
CA GLY A 113 -12.95 1.96 -0.15
C GLY A 113 -13.15 1.97 -1.65
N TYR A 114 -14.32 2.39 -2.10
CA TYR A 114 -14.61 2.68 -3.51
C TYR A 114 -14.91 4.16 -3.71
N ASP A 115 -14.36 4.77 -4.76
CA ASP A 115 -14.65 6.16 -5.12
C ASP A 115 -15.51 6.32 -6.39
N ALA A 116 -16.15 7.47 -6.52
CA ALA A 116 -17.01 7.77 -7.67
C ALA A 116 -16.25 7.84 -9.01
N SER A 117 -14.92 7.91 -8.99
CA SER A 117 -14.05 7.91 -10.16
C SER A 117 -13.70 6.50 -10.66
N GLY A 118 -14.10 5.45 -9.94
CA GLY A 118 -13.89 4.06 -10.35
C GLY A 118 -12.63 3.43 -9.79
N PHE A 119 -12.06 3.99 -8.72
CA PHE A 119 -10.95 3.37 -8.01
C PHE A 119 -11.46 2.57 -6.80
N THR A 120 -10.81 1.46 -6.53
CA THR A 120 -10.88 0.76 -5.25
C THR A 120 -9.53 0.79 -4.58
N THR A 121 -9.50 1.21 -3.32
CA THR A 121 -8.33 1.14 -2.46
C THR A 121 -8.51 0.02 -1.46
N ILE A 122 -7.62 -0.97 -1.49
CA ILE A 122 -7.56 -2.06 -0.52
C ILE A 122 -6.46 -1.75 0.48
N VAL A 123 -6.76 -1.88 1.76
CA VAL A 123 -5.83 -1.58 2.86
C VAL A 123 -5.69 -2.82 3.76
N PRO A 124 -4.73 -3.72 3.45
CA PRO A 124 -4.28 -4.73 4.39
C PRO A 124 -3.53 -4.04 5.54
N LEU A 125 -4.14 -3.99 6.72
CA LEU A 125 -3.54 -3.46 7.95
C LEU A 125 -3.07 -4.64 8.80
N HIS A 126 -1.79 -4.65 9.19
CA HIS A 126 -1.25 -5.57 10.18
C HIS A 126 -1.37 -4.95 11.58
N PRO A 127 -2.38 -5.31 12.39
CA PRO A 127 -2.68 -4.59 13.64
C PRO A 127 -1.53 -4.57 14.64
N PRO A 128 -0.76 -5.66 14.87
CA PRO A 128 0.32 -5.65 15.85
C PRO A 128 1.40 -4.60 15.61
N THR A 129 1.62 -4.19 14.36
CA THR A 129 2.65 -3.20 14.02
C THR A 129 2.07 -1.91 13.46
N GLY A 130 0.75 -1.81 13.27
CA GLY A 130 0.10 -0.68 12.60
C GLY A 130 0.45 -0.53 11.12
N ARG A 131 1.08 -1.54 10.50
CA ARG A 131 1.66 -1.41 9.16
C ARG A 131 0.64 -1.68 8.08
N ARG A 132 0.61 -0.85 7.03
CA ARG A 132 -0.42 -0.91 5.98
C ARG A 132 0.10 -0.49 4.62
N ILE A 133 -0.58 -0.89 3.56
CA ILE A 133 -0.43 -0.29 2.22
C ILE A 133 -1.78 0.29 1.79
N TYR A 134 -1.76 1.36 1.00
CA TYR A 134 -2.95 1.87 0.30
C TYR A 134 -2.90 1.41 -1.15
N ALA A 135 -3.42 0.21 -1.40
CA ALA A 135 -3.32 -0.44 -2.70
C ALA A 135 -4.51 -0.05 -3.58
N SER A 136 -4.30 0.91 -4.47
CA SER A 136 -5.34 1.41 -5.38
C SER A 136 -5.31 0.75 -6.76
N PHE A 137 -6.50 0.39 -7.24
CA PHE A 137 -6.74 -0.22 -8.54
C PHE A 137 -7.95 0.42 -9.21
N GLU A 138 -7.90 0.56 -10.53
CA GLU A 138 -9.02 0.94 -11.37
C GLU A 138 -9.95 -0.27 -11.56
N ASP A 139 -11.27 -0.06 -11.54
CA ASP A 139 -12.27 -1.14 -11.55
C ASP A 139 -12.08 -2.10 -12.75
N TRP A 140 -11.74 -1.57 -13.94
CA TRP A 140 -11.53 -2.38 -15.14
C TRP A 140 -10.36 -3.38 -15.03
N GLU A 141 -9.43 -3.19 -14.10
CA GLU A 141 -8.27 -4.07 -13.96
C GLU A 141 -8.62 -5.45 -13.41
N TYR A 142 -9.70 -5.59 -12.64
CA TYR A 142 -9.97 -6.80 -11.84
C TYR A 142 -11.42 -7.32 -11.92
N VAL A 143 -12.31 -6.65 -12.65
CA VAL A 143 -13.72 -7.07 -12.81
C VAL A 143 -13.90 -8.00 -14.02
N ASN A 144 -15.09 -8.60 -14.18
CA ASN A 144 -15.48 -9.33 -15.39
C ASN A 144 -14.50 -10.44 -15.84
N GLY A 145 -13.83 -11.10 -14.88
CA GLY A 145 -12.86 -12.15 -15.17
C GLY A 145 -11.44 -11.64 -15.46
N HIS A 146 -11.22 -10.34 -15.41
CA HIS A 146 -9.88 -9.77 -15.40
C HIS A 146 -9.15 -10.07 -14.09
N VAL A 147 -7.83 -10.18 -14.18
CA VAL A 147 -6.92 -10.28 -13.06
C VAL A 147 -5.97 -9.09 -13.19
N ALA A 148 -5.96 -8.21 -12.20
CA ALA A 148 -5.11 -7.04 -12.23
C ALA A 148 -3.64 -7.47 -12.23
N LYS A 149 -2.81 -6.68 -12.89
CA LYS A 149 -1.35 -6.83 -12.77
C LYS A 149 -0.94 -6.61 -11.32
N ASP A 150 0.05 -7.36 -10.88
CA ASP A 150 0.66 -7.17 -9.56
C ASP A 150 1.16 -5.72 -9.41
N LYS A 151 0.83 -5.08 -8.29
CA LYS A 151 1.26 -3.71 -7.97
C LYS A 151 1.94 -3.68 -6.61
N THR A 152 3.03 -2.92 -6.55
CA THR A 152 3.85 -2.75 -5.35
C THR A 152 3.62 -1.37 -4.76
N PHE A 153 3.43 -1.32 -3.44
CA PHE A 153 3.12 -0.11 -2.70
C PHE A 153 4.09 0.05 -1.53
N ASN A 154 4.35 1.29 -1.15
CA ASN A 154 5.13 1.57 0.06
C ASN A 154 4.30 1.25 1.29
N VAL A 155 4.95 0.65 2.30
CA VAL A 155 4.31 0.39 3.59
C VAL A 155 4.38 1.64 4.45
N GLU A 156 3.24 1.96 5.05
CA GLU A 156 3.04 3.06 5.99
C GLU A 156 2.78 2.51 7.40
N THR A 157 2.97 3.36 8.41
CA THR A 157 2.76 3.06 9.84
C THR A 157 1.84 4.10 10.45
#